data_AF-A0AAQ4ELD3-F1
#
_entry.id   AF-A0AAQ4ELD3-F1
#
_cell.length_a   1.000
_cell.length_b   1.000
_cell.length_c   1.000
_cell.angle_alpha   90.00
_cell.angle_beta   90.00
_cell.angle_gamma   90.00
#
_symmetry.space_group_name_H-M   'P 1'
#
loop_
_entity.id
_entity.type
_entity.pdbx_description
1 polymer ?
#
loop_
_entity_poly.entity_id
_entity_poly.type
_entity_poly.pdbx_seq_one_letter_code
_entity_poly.pdbx_strand_id
1 'polypeptide(L)'
;MSIDDKLLLRDRLSRIKIEVFHKFVAKRSHKHSPAEFVPDVKPGNVISVYSVVLSALLVWTSVSLSATPPAHDYVVAAVFLVQVPRVATKVISALFAGIHQANFPRGKLHWSVDTDLGYHDVQKCLEHHYAGSDADASAPPGGVRLRTEKTKQLDVLDSLALLPAFKLFLKHVNQVNIEDYGLLTGLNITVKQLFYILYTKGLCETTDASRHRELTEESLRRPPPERANGPLRNSFRFPTFWECASDSPMNPNQKCTIWTS
;
A
#
# COMPACT_ATOMS: atom_id res chain seq x y z
N MET A 1 31.61 -7.67 7.39
CA MET A 1 31.43 -6.74 6.25
C MET A 1 31.81 -5.35 6.74
N SER A 2 32.84 -4.76 6.15
CA SER A 2 33.40 -3.48 6.58
C SER A 2 32.40 -2.33 6.38
N ILE A 3 32.58 -1.22 7.09
CA ILE A 3 31.81 0.01 6.91
C ILE A 3 31.95 0.53 5.47
N ASP A 4 33.14 0.36 4.88
CA ASP A 4 33.42 0.76 3.49
C ASP A 4 32.63 -0.08 2.48
N ASP A 5 32.44 -1.38 2.74
CA ASP A 5 31.62 -2.28 1.90
C ASP A 5 30.15 -1.83 1.91
N LYS A 6 29.64 -1.40 3.07
CA LYS A 6 28.26 -0.90 3.21
C LYS A 6 28.07 0.42 2.47
N LEU A 7 29.07 1.31 2.48
CA LEU A 7 29.03 2.57 1.75
C LEU A 7 29.06 2.34 0.23
N LEU A 8 29.92 1.43 -0.23
CA LEU A 8 30.04 1.03 -1.63
C LEU A 8 28.75 0.38 -2.16
N LEU A 9 28.11 -0.48 -1.36
CA LEU A 9 26.82 -1.08 -1.66
C LEU A 9 25.71 -0.02 -1.74
N ARG A 10 25.72 0.98 -0.86
CA ARG A 10 24.73 2.08 -0.88
C ARG A 10 24.88 2.96 -2.11
N ASP A 11 26.11 3.27 -2.54
CA ASP A 11 26.37 4.06 -3.75
C ASP A 11 25.97 3.29 -5.01
N ARG A 12 26.32 1.98 -5.09
CA ARG A 12 25.90 1.11 -6.20
C ARG A 12 24.37 0.98 -6.30
N LEU A 13 23.67 0.81 -5.19
CA LEU A 13 22.20 0.75 -5.16
C LEU A 13 21.55 2.09 -5.56
N SER A 14 22.21 3.21 -5.26
CA SER A 14 21.73 4.55 -5.63
C SER A 14 21.87 4.80 -7.12
N ARG A 15 23.00 4.40 -7.73
CA ARG A 15 23.21 4.48 -9.19
C ARG A 15 22.25 3.59 -9.96
N ILE A 16 21.99 2.37 -9.49
CA ILE A 16 21.02 1.45 -10.10
C ILE A 16 19.60 2.05 -10.09
N LYS A 17 19.19 2.70 -8.98
CA LYS A 17 17.88 3.38 -8.90
C LYS A 17 17.74 4.52 -9.91
N ILE A 18 18.79 5.29 -10.12
CA ILE A 18 18.82 6.42 -11.07
C ILE A 18 18.79 5.90 -12.51
N GLU A 19 19.57 4.87 -12.86
CA GLU A 19 19.54 4.28 -14.21
C GLU A 19 18.19 3.65 -14.55
N VAL A 20 17.56 2.95 -13.61
CA VAL A 20 16.23 2.37 -13.80
C VAL A 20 15.18 3.47 -14.02
N PHE A 21 15.28 4.57 -13.26
CA PHE A 21 14.40 5.73 -13.42
C PHE A 21 14.60 6.42 -14.79
N HIS A 22 15.84 6.64 -15.23
CA HIS A 22 16.12 7.24 -16.54
C HIS A 22 15.68 6.35 -17.71
N LYS A 23 15.87 5.02 -17.61
CA LYS A 23 15.36 4.07 -18.62
C LYS A 23 13.83 4.05 -18.67
N PHE A 24 13.16 4.21 -17.52
CA PHE A 24 11.71 4.33 -17.44
C PHE A 24 11.18 5.62 -18.09
N VAL A 25 11.86 6.74 -17.88
CA VAL A 25 11.51 8.04 -18.50
C VAL A 25 11.79 8.05 -20.00
N ALA A 26 12.94 7.54 -20.44
CA ALA A 26 13.31 7.51 -21.86
C ALA A 26 12.40 6.63 -22.72
N LYS A 27 11.86 5.53 -22.16
CA LYS A 27 10.95 4.61 -22.87
C LYS A 27 9.55 5.20 -23.12
N ARG A 28 9.19 6.31 -22.48
CA ARG A 28 7.91 7.02 -22.69
C ARG A 28 7.97 8.04 -23.84
N SER A 29 9.15 8.34 -24.37
CA SER A 29 9.35 9.42 -25.36
C SER A 29 9.25 8.98 -26.84
N HIS A 30 9.20 7.68 -27.15
CA HIS A 30 9.15 7.21 -28.55
C HIS A 30 7.88 6.42 -28.89
N LYS A 31 6.97 7.12 -29.60
CA LYS A 31 5.94 6.70 -30.58
C LYS A 31 4.82 5.72 -30.16
N HIS A 32 3.58 6.22 -30.15
CA HIS A 32 2.52 5.86 -31.12
C HIS A 32 1.41 6.94 -31.19
N SER A 33 0.85 7.13 -32.40
CA SER A 33 -0.22 8.09 -32.76
C SER A 33 -1.55 7.85 -32.02
N PRO A 34 -2.42 8.87 -31.89
CA PRO A 34 -3.67 8.77 -31.14
C PRO A 34 -4.76 8.15 -32.01
N ALA A 35 -5.29 7.00 -31.59
CA ALA A 35 -6.67 6.63 -31.89
C ALA A 35 -7.49 6.99 -30.65
N GLU A 36 -8.40 7.94 -30.82
CA GLU A 36 -9.35 8.41 -29.82
C GLU A 36 -10.15 7.26 -29.23
N PHE A 37 -10.06 7.10 -27.90
CA PHE A 37 -11.15 6.57 -27.10
C PHE A 37 -11.68 7.75 -26.30
N VAL A 38 -12.85 8.26 -26.71
CA VAL A 38 -13.60 9.28 -25.97
C VAL A 38 -14.58 8.54 -25.05
N PRO A 39 -14.33 8.44 -23.73
CA PRO A 39 -15.36 8.05 -22.81
C PRO A 39 -16.39 9.19 -22.73
N ASP A 40 -17.66 8.87 -22.97
CA ASP A 40 -18.79 9.79 -22.85
C ASP A 40 -18.98 10.21 -21.39
N VAL A 41 -18.27 11.27 -20.99
CA VAL A 41 -18.35 11.88 -19.65
C VAL A 41 -18.92 13.28 -19.83
N LYS A 42 -20.14 13.49 -19.34
CA LYS A 42 -20.84 14.77 -19.40
C LYS A 42 -19.96 15.91 -18.82
N PRO A 43 -19.75 17.02 -19.56
CA PRO A 43 -18.70 18.01 -19.28
C PRO A 43 -19.08 19.06 -18.21
N GLY A 44 -19.66 18.63 -17.08
CA GLY A 44 -20.14 19.54 -16.03
C GLY A 44 -19.23 19.66 -14.81
N ASN A 45 -18.63 18.55 -14.34
CA ASN A 45 -18.05 18.50 -12.98
C ASN A 45 -16.53 18.40 -12.93
N VAL A 46 -15.86 18.10 -14.04
CA VAL A 46 -14.40 17.92 -14.08
C VAL A 46 -13.67 19.28 -14.16
N ILE A 47 -14.25 20.25 -14.87
CA ILE A 47 -13.65 21.60 -15.04
C ILE A 47 -13.62 22.38 -13.72
N SER A 48 -14.60 22.17 -12.84
CA SER A 48 -14.65 22.82 -11.52
C SER A 48 -13.49 22.38 -10.61
N VAL A 49 -13.13 21.09 -10.63
CA VAL A 49 -12.02 20.56 -9.81
C VAL A 49 -10.68 21.11 -10.29
N TYR A 50 -10.46 21.19 -11.61
CA TYR A 50 -9.20 21.72 -12.15
C TYR A 50 -9.07 23.23 -11.99
N SER A 51 -10.16 23.99 -12.10
CA SER A 51 -10.18 25.44 -11.83
C SER A 51 -9.75 25.76 -10.39
N VAL A 52 -10.27 25.01 -9.41
CA VAL A 52 -9.91 25.17 -7.99
C VAL A 52 -8.44 24.83 -7.74
N VAL A 53 -7.93 23.75 -8.36
CA VAL A 53 -6.53 23.34 -8.23
C VAL A 53 -5.57 24.34 -8.90
N LEU A 54 -5.92 24.88 -10.07
CA LEU A 54 -5.09 25.85 -10.79
C LEU A 54 -5.05 27.21 -10.07
N SER A 55 -6.18 27.61 -9.49
CA SER A 55 -6.27 28.83 -8.67
C SER A 55 -5.42 28.70 -7.40
N ALA A 56 -5.43 27.53 -6.75
CA ALA A 56 -4.58 27.25 -5.59
C ALA A 56 -3.07 27.28 -5.92
N LEU A 57 -2.69 26.85 -7.13
CA LEU A 57 -1.30 26.88 -7.59
C LEU A 57 -0.81 28.30 -7.93
N LEU A 58 -1.68 29.19 -8.42
CA LEU A 58 -1.33 30.57 -8.75
C LEU A 58 -1.22 31.48 -7.52
N VAL A 59 -1.92 31.19 -6.43
CA VAL A 59 -1.77 31.92 -5.15
C VAL A 59 -0.40 31.61 -4.50
N TRP A 60 0.19 30.45 -4.79
CA TRP A 60 1.46 30.01 -4.20
C TRP A 60 2.68 30.82 -4.64
N THR A 61 2.61 31.54 -5.77
CA THR A 61 3.74 32.35 -6.26
C THR A 61 3.80 33.77 -5.70
N SER A 62 2.81 34.20 -4.91
CA SER A 62 2.72 35.59 -4.44
C SER A 62 2.75 35.80 -2.91
N VAL A 63 2.92 34.75 -2.09
CA VAL A 63 3.02 34.91 -0.63
C VAL A 63 4.33 34.32 -0.11
N SER A 64 5.40 35.09 -0.24
CA SER A 64 6.65 34.88 0.49
C SER A 64 6.86 36.05 1.46
N LEU A 65 6.25 35.98 2.65
CA LEU A 65 6.71 36.56 3.93
C LEU A 65 5.59 36.46 4.98
N SER A 66 5.39 35.29 5.55
CA SER A 66 4.79 35.16 6.89
C SER A 66 5.20 33.81 7.45
N ALA A 67 5.86 33.82 8.60
CA ALA A 67 6.32 32.63 9.32
C ALA A 67 5.17 31.88 10.02
N THR A 68 3.93 32.02 9.53
CA THR A 68 2.78 31.21 9.94
C THR A 68 2.13 30.68 8.66
N PRO A 69 1.96 29.35 8.50
CA PRO A 69 1.24 28.82 7.36
C PRO A 69 -0.18 29.41 7.36
N PRO A 70 -0.70 29.88 6.20
CA PRO A 70 -2.09 30.31 6.11
C PRO A 70 -3.01 29.16 6.54
N ALA A 71 -4.19 29.47 7.11
CA ALA A 71 -5.17 28.48 7.57
C ALA A 71 -5.51 27.39 6.52
N HIS A 72 -5.39 27.74 5.23
CA HIS A 72 -5.51 26.81 4.11
C HIS A 72 -4.48 25.66 4.15
N ASP A 73 -3.22 25.94 4.48
CA ASP A 73 -2.16 24.94 4.51
C ASP A 73 -2.36 23.94 5.67
N TYR A 74 -2.91 24.41 6.79
CA TYR A 74 -3.32 23.54 7.90
C TYR A 74 -4.49 22.62 7.52
N VAL A 75 -5.50 23.14 6.81
CA VAL A 75 -6.65 22.33 6.34
C VAL A 75 -6.19 21.29 5.34
N VAL A 76 -5.36 21.65 4.36
CA VAL A 76 -4.81 20.71 3.38
C VAL A 76 -3.96 19.65 4.09
N ALA A 77 -3.08 20.05 5.00
CA ALA A 77 -2.28 19.11 5.77
C ALA A 77 -3.14 18.12 6.57
N ALA A 78 -4.17 18.60 7.28
CA ALA A 78 -5.12 17.80 8.04
C ALA A 78 -5.87 16.79 7.15
N VAL A 79 -6.28 17.19 5.94
CA VAL A 79 -6.91 16.30 4.97
C VAL A 79 -5.95 15.18 4.57
N PHE A 80 -4.71 15.50 4.20
CA PHE A 80 -3.72 14.48 3.84
C PHE A 80 -3.44 13.51 4.98
N LEU A 81 -3.43 13.97 6.23
CA LEU A 81 -3.20 13.12 7.40
C LEU A 81 -4.28 12.05 7.59
N VAL A 82 -5.54 12.41 7.33
CA VAL A 82 -6.65 11.46 7.44
C VAL A 82 -6.73 10.54 6.21
N GLN A 83 -6.48 11.09 5.02
CA GLN A 83 -6.72 10.38 3.76
C GLN A 83 -5.55 9.49 3.33
N VAL A 84 -4.30 9.87 3.63
CA VAL A 84 -3.13 9.09 3.22
C VAL A 84 -3.19 7.66 3.73
N PRO A 85 -3.43 7.36 5.03
CA PRO A 85 -3.50 5.97 5.49
C PRO A 85 -4.63 5.16 4.84
N ARG A 86 -5.71 5.83 4.42
CA ARG A 86 -6.92 5.21 3.82
C ARG A 86 -6.77 4.91 2.32
N VAL A 87 -6.04 5.76 1.61
CA VAL A 87 -5.96 5.76 0.15
C VAL A 87 -4.61 5.25 -0.36
N ALA A 88 -3.52 5.53 0.35
CA ALA A 88 -2.17 5.24 -0.15
C ALA A 88 -1.96 3.76 -0.40
N THR A 89 -2.44 2.87 0.47
CA THR A 89 -2.33 1.42 0.26
C THR A 89 -3.04 0.98 -1.02
N LYS A 90 -4.22 1.53 -1.34
CA LYS A 90 -4.96 1.22 -2.58
C LYS A 90 -4.18 1.66 -3.82
N VAL A 91 -3.63 2.88 -3.81
CA VAL A 91 -2.84 3.44 -4.91
C VAL A 91 -1.56 2.64 -5.12
N ILE A 92 -0.85 2.32 -4.03
CA ILE A 92 0.40 1.56 -4.06
C ILE A 92 0.15 0.12 -4.51
N SER A 93 -0.91 -0.55 -4.03
CA SER A 93 -1.31 -1.88 -4.50
C SER A 93 -1.62 -1.88 -5.99
N ALA A 94 -2.36 -0.89 -6.49
CA ALA A 94 -2.66 -0.77 -7.92
C ALA A 94 -1.39 -0.55 -8.76
N LEU A 95 -0.46 0.27 -8.27
CA LEU A 95 0.84 0.48 -8.91
C LEU A 95 1.63 -0.83 -8.98
N PHE A 96 1.74 -1.58 -7.87
CA PHE A 96 2.45 -2.86 -7.87
C PHE A 96 1.75 -3.91 -8.73
N ALA A 97 0.42 -3.94 -8.78
CA ALA A 97 -0.33 -4.80 -9.67
C ALA A 97 -0.01 -4.50 -11.15
N GLY A 98 0.03 -3.22 -11.53
CA GLY A 98 0.40 -2.79 -12.88
C GLY A 98 1.84 -3.12 -13.24
N ILE A 99 2.78 -2.91 -12.30
CA ILE A 99 4.19 -3.29 -12.47
C ILE A 99 4.30 -4.81 -12.63
N HIS A 100 3.63 -5.58 -11.79
CA HIS A 100 3.61 -7.04 -11.86
C HIS A 100 3.08 -7.48 -13.23
N GLN A 101 1.92 -6.99 -13.66
CA GLN A 101 1.33 -7.35 -14.95
C GLN A 101 2.23 -6.96 -16.14
N ALA A 102 2.86 -5.79 -16.11
CA ALA A 102 3.76 -5.34 -17.18
C ALA A 102 5.07 -6.14 -17.22
N ASN A 103 5.53 -6.66 -16.07
CA ASN A 103 6.76 -7.44 -15.96
C ASN A 103 6.53 -8.96 -15.94
N PHE A 104 5.30 -9.45 -16.04
CA PHE A 104 4.97 -10.88 -16.04
C PHE A 104 4.47 -11.29 -17.43
N PRO A 105 5.34 -11.65 -18.40
CA PRO A 105 4.89 -12.09 -19.72
C PRO A 105 4.45 -13.54 -19.65
N ARG A 106 3.43 -13.88 -20.45
CA ARG A 106 3.33 -15.25 -20.96
C ARG A 106 4.50 -15.47 -21.94
N GLY A 107 5.56 -16.14 -21.51
CA GLY A 107 6.54 -16.76 -22.42
C GLY A 107 7.99 -16.23 -22.44
N LYS A 108 8.37 -15.20 -21.67
CA LYS A 108 9.78 -14.84 -21.41
C LYS A 108 9.96 -14.43 -19.96
N LEU A 109 10.90 -15.04 -19.23
CA LEU A 109 11.18 -14.68 -17.84
C LEU A 109 11.82 -13.27 -17.80
N HIS A 110 11.09 -12.26 -17.33
CA HIS A 110 11.65 -10.92 -17.09
C HIS A 110 12.22 -10.78 -15.68
N TRP A 111 11.86 -11.68 -14.76
CA TRP A 111 12.42 -11.76 -13.41
C TRP A 111 13.63 -12.70 -13.39
N SER A 112 14.52 -12.54 -12.42
CA SER A 112 15.49 -13.59 -12.14
C SER A 112 14.77 -14.79 -11.50
N VAL A 113 15.35 -15.99 -11.65
CA VAL A 113 14.85 -17.21 -10.99
C VAL A 113 14.71 -16.99 -9.48
N ASP A 114 15.68 -16.34 -8.84
CA ASP A 114 15.63 -16.06 -7.40
C ASP A 114 14.46 -15.14 -7.02
N THR A 115 14.13 -14.16 -7.87
CA THR A 115 13.01 -13.24 -7.61
C THR A 115 11.69 -13.98 -7.74
N ASP A 116 11.58 -14.86 -8.75
CA ASP A 116 10.41 -15.70 -8.96
C ASP A 116 10.18 -16.68 -7.80
N LEU A 117 11.24 -17.38 -7.37
CA LEU A 117 11.20 -18.27 -6.21
C LEU A 117 10.84 -17.51 -4.92
N GLY A 118 11.49 -16.37 -4.65
CA GLY A 118 11.18 -15.56 -3.47
C GLY A 118 9.73 -15.04 -3.45
N TYR A 119 9.18 -14.69 -4.62
CA TYR A 119 7.77 -14.31 -4.73
C TYR A 119 6.84 -15.50 -4.46
N HIS A 120 7.15 -16.66 -5.02
CA HIS A 120 6.42 -17.90 -4.76
C HIS A 120 6.48 -18.32 -3.29
N ASP A 121 7.62 -18.14 -2.61
CA ASP A 121 7.76 -18.42 -1.19
C ASP A 121 6.86 -17.52 -0.33
N VAL A 122 6.76 -16.23 -0.67
CA VAL A 122 5.85 -15.30 0.01
C VAL A 122 4.39 -15.70 -0.21
N GLN A 123 4.01 -16.10 -1.45
CA GLN A 123 2.66 -16.60 -1.73
C GLN A 123 2.32 -17.81 -0.86
N LYS A 124 3.19 -18.84 -0.84
CA LYS A 124 2.99 -20.05 -0.03
C LYS A 124 2.94 -19.75 1.47
N CYS A 125 3.76 -18.82 1.94
CA CYS A 125 3.75 -18.39 3.34
C CYS A 125 2.40 -17.74 3.71
N LEU A 126 1.93 -16.80 2.88
CA LEU A 126 0.63 -16.15 3.09
C LEU A 126 -0.52 -17.17 3.02
N GLU A 127 -0.46 -18.11 2.08
CA GLU A 127 -1.43 -19.18 1.97
C GLU A 127 -1.59 -19.93 3.30
N HIS A 128 -0.47 -20.29 3.96
CA HIS A 128 -0.51 -20.91 5.29
C HIS A 128 -1.10 -20.00 6.36
N HIS A 129 -0.76 -18.70 6.36
CA HIS A 129 -1.28 -17.74 7.34
C HIS A 129 -2.79 -17.54 7.25
N TYR A 130 -3.38 -17.72 6.07
CA TYR A 130 -4.81 -17.57 5.84
C TYR A 130 -5.59 -18.89 5.85
N ALA A 131 -4.89 -20.03 5.82
CA ALA A 131 -5.49 -21.35 5.70
C ALA A 131 -6.55 -21.64 6.77
N GLY A 132 -6.38 -21.11 8.00
CA GLY A 132 -7.35 -21.26 9.08
C GLY A 132 -8.68 -20.54 8.86
N SER A 133 -8.67 -19.40 8.15
CA SER A 133 -9.89 -18.65 7.80
C SER A 133 -10.65 -19.30 6.64
N ASP A 134 -9.92 -20.00 5.77
CA ASP A 134 -10.44 -20.73 4.62
C ASP A 134 -10.81 -22.19 4.98
N ALA A 135 -11.04 -22.46 6.27
CA ALA A 135 -11.51 -23.76 6.75
C ALA A 135 -12.95 -23.99 6.31
N ASP A 136 -13.12 -24.28 5.02
CA ASP A 136 -14.23 -25.08 4.55
C ASP A 136 -14.12 -26.47 5.19
N ALA A 137 -15.12 -26.83 5.98
CA ALA A 137 -15.24 -28.16 6.60
C ALA A 137 -15.34 -29.29 5.56
N SER A 138 -15.47 -28.97 4.27
CA SER A 138 -15.61 -29.93 3.17
C SER A 138 -14.33 -30.16 2.34
N ALA A 139 -13.22 -29.45 2.62
CA ALA A 139 -11.95 -29.73 1.95
C ALA A 139 -11.29 -31.00 2.52
N PRO A 140 -10.93 -32.00 1.69
CA PRO A 140 -10.24 -33.20 2.16
C PRO A 140 -8.87 -32.84 2.77
N PRO A 141 -8.38 -33.61 3.77
CA PRO A 141 -7.08 -33.38 4.38
C PRO A 141 -5.96 -33.35 3.32
N GLY A 142 -5.22 -32.23 3.25
CA GLY A 142 -4.12 -32.05 2.29
C GLY A 142 -4.52 -31.47 0.93
N GLY A 143 -5.79 -31.12 0.71
CA GLY A 143 -6.23 -30.39 -0.49
C GLY A 143 -5.79 -28.93 -0.48
N VAL A 144 -5.39 -28.40 -1.65
CA VAL A 144 -5.24 -26.95 -1.84
C VAL A 144 -6.59 -26.31 -1.59
N ARG A 145 -6.66 -25.43 -0.59
CA ARG A 145 -7.85 -24.62 -0.31
C ARG A 145 -8.06 -23.69 -1.51
N LEU A 146 -9.02 -24.03 -2.37
CA LEU A 146 -9.31 -23.34 -3.65
C LEU A 146 -9.39 -21.81 -3.51
N ARG A 147 -9.87 -21.34 -2.36
CA ARG A 147 -9.96 -19.93 -2.02
C ARG A 147 -8.61 -19.26 -1.80
N THR A 148 -7.71 -19.91 -1.08
CA THR A 148 -6.37 -19.39 -0.80
C THR A 148 -5.58 -19.26 -2.10
N GLU A 149 -5.67 -20.26 -2.97
CA GLU A 149 -5.09 -20.25 -4.33
C GLU A 149 -5.60 -19.06 -5.17
N LYS A 150 -6.91 -18.78 -5.10
CA LYS A 150 -7.58 -17.72 -5.86
C LYS A 150 -7.22 -16.30 -5.37
N THR A 151 -6.93 -16.14 -4.08
CA THR A 151 -6.74 -14.83 -3.44
C THR A 151 -5.27 -14.44 -3.23
N LYS A 152 -4.33 -15.41 -3.31
CA LYS A 152 -2.90 -15.23 -3.02
C LYS A 152 -2.25 -14.02 -3.67
N GLN A 153 -2.61 -13.69 -4.91
CA GLN A 153 -2.00 -12.55 -5.62
C GLN A 153 -2.41 -11.21 -4.99
N LEU A 154 -3.68 -11.06 -4.61
CA LEU A 154 -4.17 -9.84 -3.96
C LEU A 154 -3.71 -9.78 -2.49
N ASP A 155 -3.58 -10.92 -1.83
CA ASP A 155 -3.03 -11.02 -0.47
C ASP A 155 -1.57 -10.51 -0.39
N VAL A 156 -0.77 -10.85 -1.41
CA VAL A 156 0.60 -10.32 -1.56
C VAL A 156 0.56 -8.81 -1.77
N LEU A 157 -0.33 -8.29 -2.63
CA LEU A 157 -0.43 -6.85 -2.90
C LEU A 157 -0.87 -6.04 -1.68
N ASP A 158 -1.85 -6.54 -0.90
CA ASP A 158 -2.29 -5.90 0.34
C ASP A 158 -1.13 -5.84 1.37
N SER A 159 -0.34 -6.91 1.48
CA SER A 159 0.84 -6.97 2.35
C SER A 159 1.96 -6.04 1.86
N LEU A 160 2.20 -6.00 0.55
CA LEU A 160 3.21 -5.16 -0.10
C LEU A 160 2.97 -3.67 0.09
N ALA A 161 1.72 -3.22 0.03
CA ALA A 161 1.40 -1.80 0.01
C ALA A 161 1.49 -1.13 1.39
N LEU A 162 1.43 -1.89 2.48
CA LEU A 162 1.34 -1.37 3.84
C LEU A 162 2.59 -0.56 4.25
N LEU A 163 3.79 -1.10 4.04
CA LEU A 163 5.03 -0.44 4.48
C LEU A 163 5.32 0.85 3.69
N PRO A 164 5.25 0.88 2.35
CA PRO A 164 5.44 2.13 1.61
C PRO A 164 4.40 3.19 1.95
N ALA A 165 3.14 2.81 2.19
CA ALA A 165 2.10 3.72 2.64
C ALA A 165 2.42 4.30 4.03
N PHE A 166 2.90 3.48 4.97
CA PHE A 166 3.33 3.94 6.29
C PHE A 166 4.51 4.90 6.20
N LYS A 167 5.53 4.59 5.39
CA LYS A 167 6.69 5.47 5.17
C LYS A 167 6.27 6.81 4.55
N LEU A 168 5.34 6.80 3.59
CA LEU A 168 4.79 8.01 2.99
C LEU A 168 4.05 8.86 4.03
N PHE A 169 3.21 8.24 4.85
CA PHE A 169 2.50 8.91 5.92
C PHE A 169 3.45 9.57 6.93
N LEU A 170 4.46 8.84 7.43
CA LEU A 170 5.43 9.41 8.36
C LEU A 170 6.25 10.55 7.74
N LYS A 171 6.59 10.45 6.44
CA LYS A 171 7.25 11.55 5.73
C LYS A 171 6.38 12.81 5.76
N HIS A 172 5.07 12.67 5.49
CA HIS A 172 4.14 13.79 5.53
C HIS A 172 4.00 14.37 6.94
N VAL A 173 3.85 13.51 7.95
CA VAL A 173 3.79 13.92 9.37
C VAL A 173 5.00 14.78 9.76
N ASN A 174 6.20 14.32 9.40
CA ASN A 174 7.44 15.03 9.71
C ASN A 174 7.56 16.36 8.95
N GLN A 175 7.00 16.45 7.73
CA GLN A 175 7.01 17.69 6.94
C GLN A 175 6.12 18.78 7.52
N VAL A 176 4.99 18.39 8.11
CA VAL A 176 4.04 19.34 8.73
C VAL A 176 4.40 19.61 10.20
N ASN A 177 5.40 18.92 10.75
CA ASN A 177 5.87 19.04 12.13
C ASN A 177 4.76 18.86 13.18
N ILE A 178 3.91 17.86 12.97
CA ILE A 178 2.86 17.55 13.94
C ILE A 178 3.33 16.32 14.71
N GLU A 179 3.90 16.55 15.89
CA GLU A 179 4.43 15.49 16.75
C GLU A 179 3.37 15.02 17.78
N ASP A 180 2.47 15.91 18.22
CA ASP A 180 1.48 15.66 19.29
C ASP A 180 0.03 15.59 18.80
N TYR A 181 -0.31 14.54 18.04
CA TYR A 181 -1.70 14.28 17.60
C TYR A 181 -2.64 13.75 18.68
N GLY A 182 -2.13 13.36 19.85
CA GLY A 182 -3.00 12.95 20.97
C GLY A 182 -4.01 14.05 21.32
N LEU A 183 -3.63 15.31 21.10
CA LEU A 183 -4.49 16.48 21.28
C LEU A 183 -5.55 16.66 20.17
N LEU A 184 -5.24 16.28 18.92
CA LEU A 184 -6.12 16.50 17.76
C LEU A 184 -7.29 15.53 17.67
N THR A 185 -7.18 14.35 18.31
CA THR A 185 -8.22 13.33 18.29
C THR A 185 -8.95 13.18 19.63
N GLY A 186 -8.44 13.79 20.71
CA GLY A 186 -8.91 13.55 22.08
C GLY A 186 -8.63 12.12 22.57
N LEU A 187 -7.83 11.35 21.83
CA LEU A 187 -7.45 9.98 22.13
C LEU A 187 -5.96 9.93 22.44
N ASN A 188 -5.58 9.19 23.48
CA ASN A 188 -4.17 8.97 23.83
C ASN A 188 -3.55 7.92 22.89
N ILE A 189 -3.34 8.30 21.62
CA ILE A 189 -2.72 7.46 20.58
C ILE A 189 -1.57 8.19 19.90
N THR A 190 -0.53 7.45 19.54
CA THR A 190 0.60 7.98 18.77
C THR A 190 0.24 8.15 17.29
N VAL A 191 0.99 8.98 16.57
CA VAL A 191 0.83 9.15 15.11
C VAL A 191 1.04 7.83 14.36
N LYS A 192 1.98 7.02 14.84
CA LYS A 192 2.25 5.69 14.30
C LYS A 192 1.03 4.80 14.49
N GLN A 193 0.38 4.85 15.64
CA GLN A 193 -0.86 4.10 15.89
C GLN A 193 -2.02 4.59 15.01
N LEU A 194 -2.16 5.91 14.87
CA LEU A 194 -3.18 6.56 14.05
C LEU A 194 -3.14 6.08 12.59
N PHE A 195 -1.96 5.87 12.01
CA PHE A 195 -1.84 5.31 10.66
C PHE A 195 -2.63 4.01 10.52
N TYR A 196 -2.39 3.04 11.40
CA TYR A 196 -3.01 1.73 11.23
C TYR A 196 -4.50 1.77 11.56
N ILE A 197 -4.94 2.61 12.51
CA ILE A 197 -6.37 2.85 12.78
C ILE A 197 -7.06 3.41 11.53
N LEU A 198 -6.48 4.41 10.89
CA LEU A 198 -7.06 5.01 9.70
C LEU A 198 -7.01 4.05 8.50
N TYR A 199 -5.93 3.28 8.36
CA TYR A 199 -5.82 2.21 7.36
C TYR A 199 -6.93 1.18 7.50
N THR A 200 -7.14 0.61 8.70
CA THR A 200 -8.22 -0.38 8.93
C THR A 200 -9.59 0.25 8.77
N LYS A 201 -9.77 1.50 9.20
CA LYS A 201 -11.01 2.28 8.94
C LYS A 201 -11.29 2.50 7.45
N GLY A 202 -10.27 2.44 6.59
CA GLY A 202 -10.42 2.50 5.14
C GLY A 202 -10.90 1.19 4.49
N LEU A 203 -10.95 0.10 5.28
CA LEU A 203 -11.39 -1.23 4.88
C LEU A 203 -12.78 -1.59 5.46
N CYS A 204 -13.23 -0.94 6.53
CA CYS A 204 -14.53 -1.21 7.14
C CYS A 204 -15.68 -1.16 6.09
N GLU A 205 -16.48 -2.21 6.06
CA GLU A 205 -17.64 -2.39 5.19
C GLU A 205 -18.75 -3.06 6.00
N THR A 206 -20.00 -2.71 5.74
CA THR A 206 -21.17 -3.42 6.28
C THR A 206 -21.41 -4.68 5.45
N THR A 207 -21.43 -5.85 6.09
CA THR A 207 -21.55 -7.13 5.40
C THR A 207 -22.84 -7.83 5.81
N ASP A 208 -23.77 -8.00 4.86
CA ASP A 208 -24.94 -8.87 5.03
C ASP A 208 -24.62 -10.31 4.60
N ALA A 209 -25.58 -11.23 4.74
CA ALA A 209 -25.36 -12.65 4.42
C ALA A 209 -25.00 -12.88 2.94
N SER A 210 -25.65 -12.17 2.02
CA SER A 210 -25.34 -12.25 0.59
C SER A 210 -23.93 -11.76 0.27
N ARG A 211 -23.55 -10.61 0.84
CA ARG A 211 -22.23 -10.01 0.66
C ARG A 211 -21.14 -10.88 1.29
N HIS A 212 -21.42 -11.47 2.45
CA HIS A 212 -20.50 -12.40 3.09
C HIS A 212 -20.25 -13.62 2.19
N ARG A 213 -21.31 -14.18 1.60
CA ARG A 213 -21.22 -15.30 0.67
C ARG A 213 -20.42 -14.93 -0.58
N GLU A 214 -20.73 -13.81 -1.23
CA GLU A 214 -19.99 -13.32 -2.39
C GLU A 214 -18.49 -13.16 -2.08
N LEU A 215 -18.16 -12.54 -0.94
CA LEU A 215 -16.77 -12.35 -0.50
C LEU A 215 -16.06 -13.67 -0.19
N THR A 216 -16.80 -14.72 0.20
CA THR A 216 -16.27 -16.02 0.64
C THR A 216 -16.18 -17.05 -0.50
N GLU A 217 -17.06 -16.98 -1.48
CA GLU A 217 -17.12 -17.98 -2.57
C GLU A 217 -16.59 -17.41 -3.90
N GLU A 218 -16.92 -16.15 -4.22
CA GLU A 218 -16.79 -15.62 -5.58
C GLU A 218 -15.69 -14.57 -5.73
N SER A 219 -15.46 -13.76 -4.71
CA SER A 219 -14.50 -12.66 -4.74
C SER A 219 -13.05 -13.14 -4.89
N LEU A 220 -12.25 -12.36 -5.64
CA LEU A 220 -10.77 -12.49 -5.67
C LEU A 220 -10.11 -11.83 -4.46
N ARG A 221 -10.85 -10.99 -3.72
CA ARG A 221 -10.39 -10.31 -2.50
C ARG A 221 -10.97 -10.97 -1.27
N ARG A 222 -10.16 -11.08 -0.23
CA ARG A 222 -10.59 -11.50 1.11
C ARG A 222 -11.59 -10.53 1.74
N PRO A 223 -12.39 -11.00 2.71
CA PRO A 223 -13.22 -10.17 3.57
C PRO A 223 -12.40 -9.07 4.25
N PRO A 224 -13.01 -7.91 4.53
CA PRO A 224 -12.31 -6.79 5.16
C PRO A 224 -11.52 -7.12 6.44
N PRO A 225 -12.01 -7.96 7.38
CA PRO A 225 -11.24 -8.31 8.58
C PRO A 225 -9.92 -9.01 8.26
N GLU A 226 -9.91 -9.90 7.26
CA GLU A 226 -8.70 -10.59 6.81
C GLU A 226 -7.74 -9.63 6.10
N ARG A 227 -8.27 -8.73 5.25
CA ARG A 227 -7.46 -7.70 4.57
C ARG A 227 -6.86 -6.68 5.52
N ALA A 228 -7.47 -6.46 6.68
CA ALA A 228 -6.89 -5.69 7.75
C ALA A 228 -5.84 -6.53 8.50
N ASN A 229 -6.22 -7.67 9.06
CA ASN A 229 -5.37 -8.41 9.98
C ASN A 229 -4.16 -9.06 9.31
N GLY A 230 -4.27 -9.50 8.06
CA GLY A 230 -3.22 -10.18 7.33
C GLY A 230 -1.97 -9.32 7.07
N PRO A 231 -2.10 -8.13 6.46
CA PRO A 231 -0.97 -7.21 6.33
C PRO A 231 -0.41 -6.75 7.68
N LEU A 232 -1.27 -6.54 8.69
CA LEU A 232 -0.84 -6.11 10.03
C LEU A 232 -0.03 -7.18 10.76
N ARG A 233 -0.50 -8.43 10.77
CA ARG A 233 0.20 -9.55 11.44
C ARG A 233 1.54 -9.87 10.78
N ASN A 234 1.67 -9.61 9.48
CA ASN A 234 2.91 -9.80 8.71
C ASN A 234 3.83 -8.57 8.71
N SER A 235 3.43 -7.48 9.38
CA SER A 235 4.27 -6.30 9.59
C SER A 235 5.20 -6.51 10.78
N PHE A 236 6.47 -6.14 10.61
CA PHE A 236 7.43 -6.05 11.72
C PHE A 236 7.23 -4.80 12.59
N ARG A 237 6.57 -3.77 12.07
CA ARG A 237 6.39 -2.48 12.76
C ARG A 237 5.10 -2.41 13.57
N PHE A 238 4.04 -3.06 13.08
CA PHE A 238 2.76 -3.09 13.79
C PHE A 238 2.92 -3.60 15.24
N PRO A 239 3.50 -4.78 15.51
CA PRO A 239 3.56 -5.28 16.89
C PRO A 239 4.36 -4.38 17.84
N THR A 240 5.30 -3.55 17.35
CA THR A 240 6.11 -2.67 18.21
C THR A 240 5.36 -1.43 18.69
N PHE A 241 4.34 -0.97 17.95
CA PHE A 241 3.54 0.19 18.36
C PHE A 241 2.29 -0.18 19.17
N TRP A 242 1.94 -1.47 19.21
CA TRP A 242 0.85 -2.03 20.02
C TRP A 242 1.34 -3.01 21.09
N GLU A 243 2.65 -3.11 21.26
CA GLU A 243 3.28 -3.97 22.27
C GLU A 243 2.75 -5.41 22.24
N CYS A 244 2.55 -5.94 21.02
CA CYS A 244 2.02 -7.30 20.87
C CYS A 244 3.03 -8.33 21.35
N ALA A 245 2.62 -9.19 22.27
CA ALA A 245 3.43 -10.30 22.76
C ALA A 245 3.96 -11.17 21.61
N SER A 246 5.18 -11.69 21.76
CA SER A 246 5.77 -12.62 20.80
C SER A 246 4.88 -13.86 20.63
N ASP A 247 4.76 -14.35 19.41
CA ASP A 247 3.94 -15.51 19.04
C ASP A 247 2.42 -15.34 19.30
N SER A 248 1.95 -14.10 19.51
CA SER A 248 0.53 -13.80 19.53
C SER A 248 -0.08 -13.87 18.11
N PRO A 249 -1.41 -14.00 17.95
CA PRO A 249 -2.04 -14.08 16.62
C PRO A 249 -1.69 -12.92 15.66
N MET A 250 -1.49 -11.72 16.21
CA MET A 250 -1.09 -10.51 15.49
C MET A 250 0.44 -10.26 15.49
N ASN A 251 1.21 -11.12 16.15
CA ASN A 251 2.66 -11.11 16.12
C ASN A 251 3.28 -12.53 16.00
N PRO A 252 2.97 -13.28 14.93
CA PRO A 252 3.55 -14.60 14.73
C PRO A 252 5.06 -14.51 14.52
N ASN A 253 5.80 -15.53 14.94
CA ASN A 253 7.26 -15.60 14.76
C ASN A 253 7.66 -15.58 13.27
N GLN A 254 6.91 -16.31 12.43
CA GLN A 254 7.08 -16.28 10.99
C GLN A 254 6.27 -15.13 10.39
N LYS A 255 6.93 -14.24 9.64
CA LYS A 255 6.28 -13.12 8.92
C LYS A 255 6.36 -13.37 7.42
N CYS A 256 5.22 -13.31 6.74
CA CYS A 256 5.12 -13.46 5.30
C CYS A 256 5.08 -12.07 4.64
N THR A 257 6.25 -11.51 4.34
CA THR A 257 6.36 -10.18 3.71
C THR A 257 7.57 -10.09 2.82
N ILE A 258 7.45 -9.31 1.75
CA ILE A 258 8.58 -8.98 0.86
C ILE A 258 9.50 -7.94 1.53
N TRP A 259 8.98 -7.18 2.50
CA TRP A 259 9.74 -6.15 3.19
C TRP A 259 10.34 -6.66 4.49
N THR A 260 11.64 -6.96 4.47
CA THR A 260 12.39 -7.40 5.64
C THR A 260 13.07 -6.26 6.42
N SER A 261 13.02 -5.00 5.92
CA SER A 261 13.60 -3.80 6.59
C SER A 261 12.76 -2.51 6.49
#